data_AF-A0A1Q9NWE5-F1
#
_entry.id   AF-A0A1Q9NWE5-F1
#
_cell.length_a   1.000
_cell.length_b   1.000
_cell.length_c   1.000
_cell.angle_alpha   90.00
_cell.angle_beta   90.00
_cell.angle_gamma   90.00
#
_symmetry.space_group_name_H-M   'P 1'
#
loop_
_entity.id
_entity.type
_entity.pdbx_description
1 polymer ?
#
loop_
_entity_poly.entity_id
_entity_poly.type
_entity_poly.pdbx_seq_one_letter_code
_entity_poly.pdbx_strand_id
1 'polypeptide(L)'
;MNNDVVAIWANYGIIALLTMLGIMVFLHLEQGIYHKQHNILKDDYSHKIGNILQIIMGAGSLITDSFLNKEDISDKAQLIVKKADEAGELIKEIRKM
;
A
#
# COMPACT_ATOMS: atom_id res chain seq x y z
N MET A 1 9.60 -52.54 -26.96
CA MET A 1 10.04 -51.16 -26.65
C MET A 1 11.05 -51.26 -25.53
N ASN A 2 12.29 -50.77 -25.75
CA ASN A 2 13.38 -50.89 -24.78
C ASN A 2 13.00 -50.18 -23.47
N ASN A 3 13.15 -50.89 -22.34
CA ASN A 3 12.95 -50.35 -20.99
C ASN A 3 13.75 -49.05 -20.76
N ASP A 4 14.88 -48.87 -21.43
CA ASP A 4 15.70 -47.66 -21.38
C ASP A 4 14.94 -46.42 -21.87
N VAL A 5 14.14 -46.55 -22.94
CA VAL A 5 13.37 -45.43 -23.49
C VAL A 5 12.29 -45.01 -22.49
N VAL A 6 11.63 -45.98 -21.85
CA VAL A 6 10.61 -45.71 -20.82
C VAL A 6 11.23 -45.05 -19.59
N ALA A 7 12.40 -45.50 -19.15
CA ALA A 7 13.13 -44.90 -18.02
C ALA A 7 13.55 -43.46 -18.30
N ILE A 8 14.01 -43.17 -19.53
CA ILE A 8 14.37 -41.82 -19.97
C ILE A 8 13.16 -40.89 -19.95
N TRP A 9 12.03 -41.31 -20.55
CA TRP A 9 10.80 -40.51 -20.54
C TRP A 9 10.25 -40.27 -19.13
N ALA A 10 10.31 -41.27 -18.25
CA ALA A 10 9.91 -41.13 -16.86
C ALA A 10 10.77 -40.10 -16.11
N ASN A 11 12.09 -40.14 -16.30
CA ASN A 11 13.01 -39.21 -15.64
C ASN A 11 12.77 -37.76 -16.09
N TYR A 12 12.67 -37.52 -17.41
CA TYR A 12 12.36 -36.18 -17.94
C TYR A 12 10.97 -35.70 -17.52
N GLY A 13 9.97 -36.59 -17.46
CA GLY A 13 8.63 -36.25 -16.96
C GLY A 13 8.64 -35.83 -15.49
N ILE A 14 9.37 -36.54 -14.64
CA ILE A 14 9.52 -36.21 -13.21
C ILE A 14 10.24 -34.85 -13.06
N ILE A 15 11.32 -34.61 -13.80
CA ILE A 15 12.04 -33.34 -13.77
C ILE A 15 11.14 -32.18 -14.22
N ALA A 16 10.34 -32.38 -15.28
CA ALA A 16 9.39 -31.36 -15.75
C ALA A 16 8.31 -31.05 -14.71
N LEU A 17 7.76 -32.07 -14.06
CA LEU A 17 6.78 -31.92 -12.96
C LEU A 17 7.38 -31.17 -11.77
N LEU A 18 8.58 -31.55 -11.33
CA LEU A 18 9.27 -30.87 -10.23
C LEU A 18 9.58 -29.42 -10.58
N THR A 19 9.94 -29.14 -11.83
CA THR A 19 10.20 -27.78 -12.32
C THR A 19 8.92 -26.94 -12.29
N MET A 20 7.80 -27.48 -12.78
CA MET A 20 6.50 -26.78 -12.71
C MET A 20 6.08 -26.50 -11.27
N LEU A 21 6.23 -27.48 -10.37
CA LEU A 21 5.95 -27.29 -8.94
C LEU A 21 6.83 -26.21 -8.34
N GLY A 22 8.13 -26.20 -8.68
CA GLY A 22 9.06 -25.15 -8.26
C GLY A 22 8.60 -23.76 -8.69
N ILE A 23 8.26 -23.58 -9.97
CA ILE A 23 7.74 -22.31 -10.50
C ILE A 23 6.48 -21.88 -9.76
N MET A 24 5.56 -22.82 -9.50
CA MET A 24 4.31 -22.54 -8.80
C MET A 24 4.55 -22.03 -7.37
N VAL A 25 5.48 -22.65 -6.65
CA VAL A 25 5.89 -22.23 -5.30
C VAL A 25 6.53 -20.83 -5.35
N PHE A 26 7.41 -20.58 -6.32
CA PHE A 26 8.03 -19.26 -6.49
C PHE A 26 7.00 -18.16 -6.74
N LEU A 27 6.05 -18.39 -7.66
CA LEU A 27 4.97 -17.45 -7.92
C LEU A 27 4.12 -17.20 -6.69
N HIS A 28 3.83 -18.25 -5.90
CA HIS A 28 3.05 -18.10 -4.68
C HIS A 28 3.78 -17.28 -3.60
N LEU A 29 5.08 -17.50 -3.44
CA LEU A 29 5.91 -16.71 -2.52
C LEU A 29 5.99 -15.24 -2.96
N GLU A 30 6.21 -15.00 -4.26
CA GLU A 30 6.26 -13.66 -4.82
C GLU A 30 4.92 -12.91 -4.61
N GLN A 31 3.80 -13.58 -4.90
CA GLN A 31 2.46 -13.02 -4.64
C GLN A 31 2.24 -12.73 -3.16
N GLY A 32 2.69 -13.60 -2.26
CA GLY A 32 2.59 -13.40 -0.81
C GLY A 32 3.39 -12.19 -0.34
N ILE A 33 4.62 -12.01 -0.83
CA ILE A 33 5.47 -10.85 -0.53
C ILE A 33 4.81 -9.58 -1.08
N TYR A 34 4.35 -9.60 -2.33
CA TYR A 34 3.67 -8.46 -2.96
C TYR A 34 2.44 -8.03 -2.17
N HIS A 35 1.55 -8.97 -1.81
CA HIS A 35 0.35 -8.65 -1.02
C HIS A 35 0.71 -8.08 0.35
N LYS A 36 1.73 -8.64 1.01
CA LYS A 36 2.18 -8.14 2.31
C LYS A 36 2.69 -6.70 2.18
N GLN A 37 3.53 -6.41 1.18
CA GLN A 37 4.03 -5.06 0.94
C GLN A 37 2.90 -4.09 0.60
N HIS A 38 1.98 -4.50 -0.27
CA HIS A 38 0.81 -3.70 -0.64
C HIS A 38 -0.06 -3.36 0.59
N ASN A 39 -0.28 -4.33 1.48
CA ASN A 39 -1.05 -4.11 2.71
C ASN A 39 -0.34 -3.17 3.68
N ILE A 40 0.98 -3.30 3.85
CA ILE A 40 1.76 -2.37 4.69
C ILE A 40 1.67 -0.95 4.13
N LEU A 41 1.81 -0.82 2.81
CA LEU A 41 1.75 0.46 2.14
C LEU A 41 0.36 1.11 2.30
N LYS A 42 -0.70 0.32 2.09
CA LYS A 42 -2.08 0.74 2.31
C LYS A 42 -2.32 1.20 3.75
N ASP A 43 -1.81 0.47 4.74
CA ASP A 43 -1.96 0.81 6.15
C ASP A 43 -1.24 2.13 6.49
N ASP A 44 0.00 2.30 6.03
CA ASP A 44 0.78 3.53 6.25
C ASP A 44 0.11 4.76 5.62
N TYR A 45 -0.37 4.65 4.38
CA TYR A 45 -1.13 5.72 3.73
C TYR A 45 -2.45 6.02 4.45
N SER A 46 -3.19 4.99 4.85
CA SER A 46 -4.43 5.15 5.62
C SER A 46 -4.16 5.88 6.94
N HIS A 47 -3.10 5.52 7.65
CA HIS A 47 -2.71 6.15 8.90
C HIS A 47 -2.34 7.63 8.70
N LYS A 48 -1.51 7.94 7.70
CA LYS A 48 -1.11 9.32 7.38
C LYS A 48 -2.29 10.20 7.00
N ILE A 49 -3.18 9.71 6.13
CA ILE A 49 -4.40 10.42 5.75
C ILE A 49 -5.30 10.65 6.98
N GLY A 50 -5.47 9.63 7.82
CA GLY A 50 -6.25 9.74 9.06
C GLY A 50 -5.72 10.85 9.98
N ASN A 51 -4.40 10.91 10.19
CA ASN A 51 -3.77 11.94 11.01
C ASN A 51 -3.97 13.34 10.43
N ILE A 52 -3.80 13.50 9.11
CA ILE A 52 -4.05 14.77 8.43
C ILE A 52 -5.50 15.22 8.60
N LEU A 53 -6.45 14.31 8.43
CA LEU A 53 -7.88 14.60 8.57
C LEU A 53 -8.21 15.04 10.00
N GLN A 54 -7.66 14.35 11.01
CA GLN A 54 -7.84 14.73 12.42
C GLN A 54 -7.32 16.13 12.71
N ILE A 55 -6.15 16.51 12.17
CA ILE A 55 -5.60 17.86 12.34
C ILE A 55 -6.51 18.91 11.68
N ILE A 56 -6.99 18.64 10.46
CA ILE A 56 -7.90 19.54 9.74
C ILE A 56 -9.20 19.73 10.54
N MET A 57 -9.83 18.65 10.98
CA MET A 57 -11.06 18.71 11.77
C MET A 57 -10.86 19.43 13.10
N GLY A 58 -9.76 19.15 13.80
CA GLY A 58 -9.43 19.83 15.06
C GLY A 58 -9.21 21.33 14.87
N ALA A 59 -8.45 21.72 13.85
CA ALA A 59 -8.25 23.14 13.52
C ALA A 59 -9.56 23.82 13.09
N GLY A 60 -10.39 23.14 12.30
CA GLY A 60 -11.70 23.65 11.87
C GLY A 60 -12.67 23.85 13.04
N SER A 61 -12.72 22.90 13.97
CA SER A 61 -13.54 23.01 15.19
C SER A 61 -13.15 24.21 16.04
N LEU A 62 -11.84 24.48 16.17
CA LEU A 62 -11.35 25.63 16.94
C LEU A 62 -11.73 26.96 16.28
N ILE A 63 -11.74 27.03 14.95
CA ILE A 63 -12.17 28.23 14.21
C ILE A 63 -13.67 28.51 14.42
N THR A 64 -14.49 27.46 14.49
CA THR A 64 -15.93 27.61 14.73
C THR A 64 -16.27 28.05 16.16
N ASP A 65 -15.36 27.91 17.11
CA ASP A 65 -15.53 28.44 18.46
C ASP A 65 -15.26 29.96 18.48
N SER A 66 -16.28 30.73 18.85
CA SER A 66 -16.38 32.18 18.70
C SER A 66 -15.42 33.02 19.57
N PHE A 67 -14.42 32.41 20.19
CA PHE A 67 -13.50 33.06 21.12
C PHE A 67 -12.12 33.37 20.52
N LEU A 68 -11.86 32.97 19.27
CA LEU A 68 -10.59 33.26 18.62
C LEU A 68 -10.55 34.65 17.99
N ASN A 69 -9.43 35.33 18.22
CA ASN A 69 -8.98 36.52 17.53
C ASN A 69 -8.69 36.22 16.03
N LYS A 70 -8.75 37.26 15.18
CA LYS A 70 -8.54 37.13 13.73
C LYS A 70 -7.20 36.47 13.35
N GLU A 71 -6.17 36.71 14.14
CA GLU A 71 -4.82 36.16 13.93
C GLU A 71 -4.81 34.64 14.13
N ASP A 72 -5.37 34.16 15.25
CA ASP A 72 -5.52 32.73 15.54
C ASP A 72 -6.38 32.01 14.49
N ILE A 73 -7.46 32.64 14.01
CA ILE A 73 -8.30 32.09 12.92
C ILE A 73 -7.48 31.96 11.63
N SER A 74 -6.69 32.98 11.29
CA SER A 74 -5.83 32.98 10.11
C SER A 74 -4.78 31.86 10.19
N ASP A 75 -4.13 31.69 11.34
CA ASP A 75 -3.12 30.65 11.54
C ASP A 75 -3.71 29.24 11.44
N LYS A 76 -4.89 29.02 12.03
CA LYS A 76 -5.60 27.74 11.91
C LYS A 76 -6.08 27.49 10.47
N ALA A 77 -6.54 28.52 9.76
CA ALA A 77 -6.92 28.40 8.35
C ALA A 77 -5.72 28.04 7.47
N GLN A 78 -4.56 28.68 7.68
CA GLN A 78 -3.32 28.33 6.99
C GLN A 78 -2.88 26.90 7.30
N LEU A 79 -3.00 26.45 8.55
CA LEU A 79 -2.70 25.07 8.94
C LEU A 79 -3.61 24.08 8.20
N ILE A 80 -4.92 24.37 8.09
CA ILE A 80 -5.86 23.54 7.33
C ILE A 80 -5.45 23.46 5.86
N VAL A 81 -5.16 24.59 5.21
CA VAL A 81 -4.73 24.62 3.81
C VAL A 81 -3.48 23.79 3.61
N LYS A 82 -2.45 23.99 4.45
CA LYS A 82 -1.21 23.22 4.38
C LYS A 82 -1.46 21.72 4.52
N LYS A 83 -2.30 21.32 5.48
CA LYS A 83 -2.62 19.90 5.69
C LYS A 83 -3.48 19.31 4.57
N ALA A 84 -4.38 20.10 3.98
CA ALA A 84 -5.13 19.69 2.79
C ALA A 84 -4.20 19.48 1.58
N ASP A 85 -3.19 20.33 1.40
CA ASP A 85 -2.19 20.16 0.35
C ASP A 85 -1.34 18.89 0.58
N GLU A 86 -0.90 18.64 1.82
CA GLU A 86 -0.20 17.39 2.19
C GLU A 86 -1.05 16.14 1.88
N ALA A 87 -2.35 16.18 2.17
CA ALA A 87 -3.27 15.09 1.78
C ALA A 87 -3.39 14.96 0.25
N GLY A 88 -3.45 16.08 -0.47
CA GLY A 88 -3.50 16.10 -1.92
C GLY A 88 -2.27 15.44 -2.57
N GLU A 89 -1.07 15.72 -2.05
CA GLU A 89 0.16 15.08 -2.50
C GLU A 89 0.18 13.57 -2.18
N LEU A 90 -0.23 13.16 -0.97
CA LEU A 90 -0.34 11.73 -0.63
C LEU A 90 -1.31 10.98 -1.56
N ILE A 91 -2.44 11.59 -1.90
CA ILE A 91 -3.41 11.02 -2.85
C ILE A 91 -2.79 10.87 -4.25
N LYS A 92 -1.99 11.85 -4.70
CA LYS A 92 -1.26 11.76 -5.97
C LYS A 92 -0.24 10.63 -5.95
N GLU A 93 0.47 10.43 -4.84
CA GLU A 93 1.41 9.31 -4.68
C GLU A 93 0.69 7.96 -4.76
N ILE A 94 -0.42 7.79 -4.02
CA ILE A 94 -1.23 6.57 -4.05
C ILE A 94 -1.73 6.27 -5.46
N ARG A 95 -2.13 7.29 -6.25
CA ARG A 95 -2.59 7.09 -7.63
C ARG A 95 -1.47 6.62 -8.57
N LYS A 96 -0.21 6.92 -8.28
CA LYS A 96 0.94 6.52 -9.10
C LYS A 96 1.44 5.11 -8.78
N MET A 97 0.99 4.52 -7.67
CA MET A 97 1.28 3.14 -7.26
C MET A 97 0.35 2.15 -7.96
#